data_AF-A0A928N7L8-F1
#
_entry.id   AF-A0A928N7L8-F1
#
_cell.length_a   1.000
_cell.length_b   1.000
_cell.length_c   1.000
_cell.angle_alpha   90.00
_cell.angle_beta   90.00
_cell.angle_gamma   90.00
#
_symmetry.space_group_name_H-M   'P 1'
#
loop_
_entity.id
_entity.type
_entity.pdbx_description
1 polymer ?
#
loop_
_entity_poly.entity_id
_entity_poly.type
_entity_poly.pdbx_seq_one_letter_code
_entity_poly.pdbx_strand_id
1 'polypeptide(L)'
;MRSQIFNLIKDQTTLSWEQIAANILVSGILGFLIFVSYMISHRGTIYSKKFNVSLVVLTVLTSMVMTVIGNNSPNVRFFELVLNGEYRGLYLATEMITAGKEGSRLNLQVNKKDNTFSGYALRLDWGDTEEANKLYPFTNYTTRAKTQHELVYPGAKNSTPELKEAIKNEFSLFEKTLYSYDYNNEKYGYKNYIDIDSFVDYFLINEFTCNYDAGALSTYIYKDIDGKYKMCVWDFNSALDAYQESAMPTDDFRLNSGLWYQMLFMDSDFTDRVITRYAELRKTVFSEEYLFGFIDDTIEYLGAAMDRNYERWGYTFNQEYDLMHPTERNPRDYDEAISQMKDFITKRIAFMDENIESLRQNSAESKTKKYNEVSD
;
A
#
# COMPACT_ATOMS: atom_id res chain seq x y z
N MET A 1 14.90 3.66 -61.06
CA MET A 1 15.37 3.28 -59.70
C MET A 1 16.60 4.07 -59.22
N ARG A 2 17.74 4.11 -59.93
CA ARG A 2 18.94 4.86 -59.44
C ARG A 2 18.71 6.38 -59.33
N SER A 3 17.94 6.97 -60.25
CA SER A 3 17.56 8.39 -60.23
C SER A 3 16.51 8.74 -59.16
N GLN A 4 15.63 7.80 -58.81
CA GLN A 4 14.61 7.99 -57.76
C GLN A 4 15.23 7.92 -56.36
N ILE A 5 16.21 7.04 -56.15
CA ILE A 5 16.98 6.98 -54.89
C ILE A 5 17.86 8.23 -54.74
N PHE A 6 18.44 8.74 -55.83
CA PHE A 6 19.23 9.97 -55.79
C PHE A 6 18.38 11.21 -55.46
N ASN A 7 17.13 11.28 -55.92
CA ASN A 7 16.20 12.36 -55.54
C ASN A 7 15.71 12.23 -54.09
N LEU A 8 15.51 11.02 -53.58
CA LEU A 8 15.14 10.76 -52.17
C LEU A 8 16.25 11.14 -51.16
N ILE A 9 17.52 11.12 -51.57
CA ILE A 9 18.65 11.57 -50.73
C ILE A 9 18.88 13.08 -50.86
N LYS A 10 18.50 13.69 -51.98
CA LYS A 10 18.64 15.14 -52.21
C LYS A 10 17.54 15.98 -51.54
N ASP A 11 16.38 15.38 -51.29
CA ASP A 11 15.25 15.98 -50.56
C ASP A 11 15.28 15.68 -49.04
N GLN A 12 16.47 15.58 -48.43
CA GLN A 12 16.57 15.88 -47.01
C GLN A 12 16.45 17.39 -46.85
N THR A 13 15.21 17.88 -46.76
CA THR A 13 14.90 19.24 -46.35
C THR A 13 15.64 19.52 -45.05
N THR A 14 16.71 20.31 -45.15
CA THR A 14 17.30 20.99 -44.00
C THR A 14 16.18 21.72 -43.29
N LEU A 15 15.91 21.35 -42.03
CA LEU A 15 14.88 21.99 -41.20
C LEU A 15 15.05 23.51 -41.29
N SER A 16 13.96 24.23 -41.58
CA SER A 16 14.03 25.69 -41.63
C SER A 16 14.41 26.23 -40.24
N TRP A 17 15.04 27.40 -40.18
CA TRP A 17 15.39 28.04 -38.90
C TRP A 17 14.17 28.22 -37.97
N GLU A 18 12.98 28.41 -38.55
CA GLU A 18 11.71 28.49 -37.83
C GLU A 18 11.30 27.15 -37.20
N GLN A 19 11.51 26.03 -37.91
CA GLN A 19 11.24 24.69 -37.39
C GLN A 19 12.26 24.28 -36.32
N ILE A 20 13.53 24.65 -36.48
CA ILE A 20 14.56 24.45 -35.45
C ILE A 20 14.20 25.24 -34.19
N ALA A 21 13.83 26.51 -34.33
CA ALA A 21 13.40 27.35 -33.21
C ALA A 21 12.14 26.79 -32.52
N ALA A 22 11.14 26.33 -33.30
CA ALA A 22 9.94 25.71 -32.76
C ALA A 22 10.25 24.42 -31.99
N ASN A 23 11.13 23.56 -32.52
CA ASN A 23 11.53 22.32 -31.85
C ASN A 23 12.31 22.59 -30.56
N ILE A 24 13.20 23.58 -30.56
CA ILE A 24 13.91 24.01 -29.35
C ILE A 24 12.91 24.53 -28.31
N LEU A 25 11.94 25.34 -28.73
CA LEU A 25 10.92 25.92 -27.85
C LEU A 25 10.00 24.83 -27.27
N VAL A 26 9.56 23.87 -28.10
CA VAL A 26 8.78 22.69 -27.66
C VAL A 26 9.60 21.81 -26.72
N SER A 27 10.89 21.58 -27.00
CA SER A 27 11.77 20.81 -26.11
C SER A 27 12.01 21.53 -24.78
N GLY A 28 12.08 22.87 -24.77
CA GLY A 28 12.15 23.68 -23.56
C GLY A 28 10.88 23.62 -22.74
N ILE A 29 9.71 23.65 -23.38
CA ILE A 29 8.41 23.47 -22.70
C ILE A 29 8.29 22.06 -22.13
N LEU A 30 8.63 21.02 -22.89
CA LEU A 30 8.64 19.64 -22.42
C LEU A 30 9.63 19.43 -21.28
N GLY A 31 10.85 19.98 -21.40
CA GLY A 31 11.86 19.94 -20.35
C GLY A 31 11.42 20.67 -19.08
N PHE A 32 10.75 21.82 -19.21
CA PHE A 32 10.17 22.55 -18.09
C PHE A 32 9.00 21.79 -17.45
N LEU A 33 8.13 21.18 -18.24
CA LEU A 33 7.03 20.34 -17.73
C LEU A 33 7.56 19.09 -17.02
N ILE A 34 8.59 18.44 -17.57
CA ILE A 34 9.30 17.33 -16.91
C ILE A 34 9.95 17.84 -15.62
N PHE A 35 10.64 18.98 -15.64
CA PHE A 35 11.27 19.57 -14.46
C PHE A 35 10.26 19.94 -13.37
N VAL A 36 9.12 20.55 -13.73
CA VAL A 36 8.04 20.88 -12.78
C VAL A 36 7.37 19.61 -12.28
N SER A 37 7.11 18.62 -13.13
CA SER A 37 6.66 17.29 -12.71
C SER A 37 7.65 16.68 -11.73
N TYR A 38 8.95 16.74 -12.02
CA TYR A 38 10.00 16.20 -11.17
C TYR A 38 10.09 16.96 -9.84
N MET A 39 10.02 18.28 -9.88
CA MET A 39 10.05 19.16 -8.70
C MET A 39 8.82 18.95 -7.82
N ILE A 40 7.64 18.76 -8.39
CA ILE A 40 6.41 18.47 -7.65
C ILE A 40 6.48 17.04 -7.09
N SER A 41 6.94 16.06 -7.87
CA SER A 41 7.12 14.67 -7.43
C SER A 41 8.21 14.51 -6.36
N HIS A 42 9.20 15.41 -6.30
CA HIS A 42 10.34 15.31 -5.37
C HIS A 42 10.38 16.42 -4.30
N ARG A 43 9.45 17.39 -4.32
CA ARG A 43 9.20 18.29 -3.18
C ARG A 43 8.34 17.55 -2.16
N GLY A 44 8.97 16.67 -1.39
CA GLY A 44 8.33 16.02 -0.24
C GLY A 44 8.66 14.55 -0.05
N THR A 45 9.31 13.91 -1.01
CA THR A 45 9.75 12.52 -0.83
C THR A 45 11.03 12.50 0.01
N ILE A 46 10.87 12.22 1.30
CA ILE A 46 11.92 11.82 2.26
C ILE A 46 12.48 10.45 1.83
N TYR A 47 12.94 10.34 0.59
CA TYR A 47 13.11 9.07 -0.13
C TYR A 47 14.52 8.94 -0.70
N SER A 48 15.46 9.58 -0.03
CA SER A 48 16.85 9.69 -0.44
C SER A 48 17.71 9.82 0.81
N LYS A 49 18.07 8.67 1.38
CA LYS A 49 19.33 8.43 2.12
C LYS A 49 19.48 7.00 2.68
N LYS A 50 18.43 6.17 2.76
CA LYS A 50 18.52 4.79 3.29
C LYS A 50 17.81 3.69 2.47
N PHE A 51 17.55 3.97 1.20
CA PHE A 51 16.66 3.16 0.37
C PHE A 51 17.20 1.78 -0.04
N ASN A 52 18.41 1.39 0.36
CA ASN A 52 19.10 0.25 -0.23
C ASN A 52 18.67 -1.14 0.29
N VAL A 53 18.52 -1.29 1.61
CA VAL A 53 17.99 -2.51 2.23
C VAL A 53 16.49 -2.60 2.04
N SER A 54 15.81 -1.45 2.10
CA SER A 54 14.37 -1.34 1.89
C SER A 54 13.93 -1.85 0.53
N LEU A 55 14.76 -1.85 -0.51
CA LEU A 55 14.37 -2.28 -1.86
C LEU A 55 14.08 -3.77 -2.00
N VAL A 56 14.93 -4.62 -1.41
CA VAL A 56 14.71 -6.08 -1.42
C VAL A 56 13.56 -6.43 -0.49
N VAL A 57 13.54 -5.83 0.72
CA VAL A 57 12.44 -5.95 1.70
C VAL A 57 11.10 -5.55 1.07
N LEU A 58 11.01 -4.35 0.49
CA LEU A 58 9.80 -3.84 -0.18
C LEU A 58 9.36 -4.72 -1.33
N THR A 59 10.29 -5.36 -2.05
CA THR A 59 9.94 -6.21 -3.17
C THR A 59 9.41 -7.57 -2.73
N VAL A 60 10.04 -8.18 -1.73
CA VAL A 60 9.58 -9.42 -1.09
C VAL A 60 8.18 -9.19 -0.53
N LEU A 61 8.01 -8.10 0.22
CA LEU A 61 6.74 -7.72 0.80
C LEU A 61 5.69 -7.43 -0.27
N THR A 62 5.97 -6.56 -1.24
CA THR A 62 4.97 -6.22 -2.27
C THR A 62 4.61 -7.43 -3.13
N SER A 63 5.54 -8.36 -3.35
CA SER A 63 5.28 -9.60 -4.11
C SER A 63 4.50 -10.65 -3.31
N MET A 64 4.78 -10.81 -2.01
CA MET A 64 3.90 -11.57 -1.11
C MET A 64 2.49 -10.99 -1.13
N VAL A 65 2.39 -9.67 -1.02
CA VAL A 65 1.13 -8.95 -1.00
C VAL A 65 0.35 -9.12 -2.32
N MET A 66 1.03 -9.05 -3.47
CA MET A 66 0.46 -9.35 -4.79
C MET A 66 -0.03 -10.80 -4.90
N THR A 67 0.63 -11.76 -4.24
CA THR A 67 0.27 -13.18 -4.33
C THR A 67 -0.89 -13.55 -3.42
N VAL A 68 -1.00 -12.94 -2.24
CA VAL A 68 -2.08 -13.22 -1.27
C VAL A 68 -3.36 -12.46 -1.62
N ILE A 69 -3.26 -11.16 -1.93
CA ILE A 69 -4.42 -10.28 -2.18
C ILE A 69 -4.75 -10.16 -3.68
N GLY A 70 -3.93 -10.73 -4.57
CA GLY A 70 -4.17 -10.73 -6.00
C GLY A 70 -4.20 -9.30 -6.58
N ASN A 71 -5.29 -8.96 -7.26
CA ASN A 71 -5.44 -7.69 -7.97
C ASN A 71 -5.52 -6.44 -7.05
N ASN A 72 -5.63 -6.58 -5.73
CA ASN A 72 -5.69 -5.44 -4.81
C ASN A 72 -4.34 -5.05 -4.20
N SER A 73 -3.23 -5.36 -4.89
CA SER A 73 -1.88 -4.91 -4.56
C SER A 73 -1.21 -4.18 -5.74
N PRO A 74 -0.51 -3.06 -5.53
CA PRO A 74 0.29 -2.38 -6.56
C PRO A 74 1.27 -3.29 -7.31
N ASN A 75 1.40 -3.11 -8.64
CA ASN A 75 2.52 -3.71 -9.38
C ASN A 75 3.83 -3.00 -9.04
N VAL A 76 4.92 -3.75 -8.96
CA VAL A 76 6.26 -3.19 -8.74
C VAL A 76 7.28 -3.64 -9.77
N ARG A 77 8.26 -2.77 -10.08
CA ARG A 77 9.38 -3.07 -10.99
C ARG A 77 10.66 -2.39 -10.53
N PHE A 78 11.75 -3.14 -10.48
CA PHE A 78 13.08 -2.56 -10.28
C PHE A 78 13.57 -1.82 -11.52
N PHE A 79 14.33 -0.75 -11.32
CA PHE A 79 15.08 -0.08 -12.37
C PHE A 79 16.34 0.59 -11.81
N GLU A 80 17.37 0.70 -12.65
CA GLU A 80 18.56 1.49 -12.36
C GLU A 80 18.40 2.90 -12.93
N LEU A 81 18.61 3.92 -12.10
CA LEU A 81 18.51 5.31 -12.52
C LEU A 81 19.88 5.85 -12.91
N VAL A 82 19.99 6.37 -14.14
CA VAL A 82 21.15 7.12 -14.61
C VAL A 82 20.69 8.51 -15.03
N LEU A 83 21.25 9.56 -14.43
CA LEU A 83 20.87 10.94 -14.69
C LEU A 83 22.11 11.76 -15.04
N ASN A 84 22.09 12.38 -16.22
CA ASN A 84 23.22 13.13 -16.79
C ASN A 84 24.52 12.31 -16.89
N GLY A 85 24.40 11.02 -17.22
CA GLY A 85 25.54 10.10 -17.30
C GLY A 85 26.05 9.59 -15.95
N GLU A 86 25.47 10.04 -14.83
CA GLU A 86 25.83 9.56 -13.49
C GLU A 86 24.84 8.53 -12.97
N TYR A 87 25.35 7.41 -12.47
CA TYR A 87 24.54 6.41 -11.77
C TYR A 87 23.97 6.99 -10.47
N ARG A 88 22.66 6.83 -10.26
CA ARG A 88 21.92 7.34 -9.10
C ARG A 88 21.44 6.23 -8.15
N GLY A 89 21.50 4.98 -8.55
CA GLY A 89 21.09 3.85 -7.70
C GLY A 89 20.08 2.94 -8.35
N LEU A 90 19.78 1.86 -7.64
CA LEU A 90 18.67 0.94 -7.89
C LEU A 90 17.42 1.51 -7.22
N TYR A 91 16.26 1.40 -7.88
CA TYR A 91 14.99 1.90 -7.40
C TYR A 91 13.87 0.90 -7.66
N LEU A 92 12.77 1.01 -6.90
CA LEU A 92 11.53 0.27 -7.08
C LEU A 92 10.45 1.24 -7.55
N ALA A 93 9.96 1.05 -8.77
CA ALA A 93 8.78 1.73 -9.27
C ALA A 93 7.55 0.97 -8.76
N THR A 94 6.67 1.68 -8.05
CA THR A 94 5.40 1.14 -7.53
C THR A 94 4.24 1.80 -8.23
N GLU A 95 3.32 0.98 -8.76
CA GLU A 95 2.08 1.46 -9.37
C GLU A 95 1.21 2.17 -8.33
N MET A 96 0.70 3.36 -8.62
CA MET A 96 -0.28 3.99 -7.74
C MET A 96 -1.61 3.23 -7.78
N ILE A 97 -2.33 3.20 -6.66
CA ILE A 97 -3.70 2.67 -6.61
C ILE A 97 -4.62 3.60 -7.44
N THR A 98 -4.78 3.27 -8.71
CA THR A 98 -5.60 4.05 -9.66
C THR A 98 -7.02 3.51 -9.72
N ALA A 99 -7.99 4.41 -9.84
CA ALA A 99 -9.39 4.09 -10.01
C ALA A 99 -9.97 4.89 -11.16
N GLY A 100 -10.78 4.24 -12.00
CA GLY A 100 -11.33 4.86 -13.21
C GLY A 100 -11.58 3.88 -14.34
N LYS A 101 -11.70 4.43 -15.56
CA LYS A 101 -11.80 3.64 -16.80
C LYS A 101 -10.41 3.25 -17.31
N GLU A 102 -10.40 2.30 -18.25
CA GLU A 102 -9.29 1.93 -19.15
C GLU A 102 -7.88 1.97 -18.54
N GLY A 103 -7.37 0.80 -18.10
CA GLY A 103 -6.01 0.66 -17.57
C GLY A 103 -5.84 1.04 -16.09
N SER A 104 -6.91 1.54 -15.44
CA SER A 104 -6.96 1.74 -13.99
C SER A 104 -7.07 0.39 -13.26
N ARG A 105 -6.44 0.28 -12.09
CA ARG A 105 -6.49 -0.93 -11.25
C ARG A 105 -7.91 -1.23 -10.76
N LEU A 106 -8.59 -0.20 -10.27
CA LEU A 106 -9.98 -0.29 -9.83
C LEU A 106 -10.89 0.22 -10.96
N ASN A 107 -11.69 -0.67 -11.55
CA ASN A 107 -12.59 -0.34 -12.66
C ASN A 107 -13.86 0.37 -12.14
N LEU A 108 -13.67 1.57 -11.60
CA LEU A 108 -14.71 2.40 -11.00
C LEU A 108 -15.12 3.50 -11.96
N GLN A 109 -16.40 3.89 -11.90
CA GLN A 109 -16.97 4.92 -12.75
C GLN A 109 -17.70 5.95 -11.91
N VAL A 110 -17.59 7.21 -12.31
CA VAL A 110 -18.35 8.34 -11.78
C VAL A 110 -19.00 9.12 -12.91
N ASN A 111 -20.22 9.56 -12.70
CA ASN A 111 -20.88 10.58 -13.50
C ASN A 111 -21.31 11.72 -12.58
N LYS A 112 -20.49 12.78 -12.58
CA LYS A 112 -20.71 13.99 -11.79
C LYS A 112 -21.99 14.75 -12.17
N LYS A 113 -22.45 14.66 -13.43
CA LYS A 113 -23.65 15.37 -13.89
C LYS A 113 -24.92 14.76 -13.33
N ASP A 114 -24.93 13.43 -13.26
CA ASP A 114 -26.09 12.66 -12.80
C ASP A 114 -25.98 12.26 -11.32
N ASN A 115 -24.90 12.68 -10.64
CA ASN A 115 -24.57 12.30 -9.26
C ASN A 115 -24.57 10.79 -9.03
N THR A 116 -24.02 10.01 -9.97
CA THR A 116 -23.94 8.55 -9.87
C THR A 116 -22.50 8.06 -9.85
N PHE A 117 -22.26 6.93 -9.18
CA PHE A 117 -20.99 6.21 -9.17
C PHE A 117 -21.23 4.70 -9.14
N SER A 118 -20.29 3.93 -9.69
CA SER A 118 -20.28 2.46 -9.52
C SER A 118 -19.54 2.02 -8.27
N GLY A 119 -18.68 2.90 -7.73
CA GLY A 119 -17.91 2.72 -6.51
C GLY A 119 -17.03 3.94 -6.23
N TYR A 120 -16.29 3.91 -5.14
CA TYR A 120 -15.36 4.98 -4.74
C TYR A 120 -14.20 4.43 -3.91
N ALA A 121 -13.11 5.19 -3.82
CA ALA A 121 -11.94 4.83 -3.04
C ALA A 121 -11.65 5.91 -2.00
N LEU A 122 -11.43 5.48 -0.77
CA LEU A 122 -11.05 6.30 0.36
C LEU A 122 -9.65 5.89 0.86
N ARG A 123 -8.98 6.84 1.50
CA ARG A 123 -7.71 6.62 2.19
C ARG A 123 -7.75 7.24 3.58
N LEU A 124 -7.24 6.54 4.58
CA LEU A 124 -6.87 7.12 5.87
C LEU A 124 -5.41 7.58 5.81
N ASP A 125 -5.17 8.86 6.09
CA ASP A 125 -3.85 9.47 6.05
C ASP A 125 -3.81 10.73 6.95
N TRP A 126 -2.66 11.40 7.02
CA TRP A 126 -2.39 12.59 7.85
C TRP A 126 -3.36 13.77 7.65
N GLY A 127 -4.15 13.77 6.58
CA GLY A 127 -5.11 14.84 6.29
C GLY A 127 -4.48 16.10 5.71
N ASP A 128 -3.28 15.97 5.14
CA ASP A 128 -2.54 17.04 4.48
C ASP A 128 -3.08 17.36 3.07
N THR A 129 -4.13 16.67 2.63
CA THR A 129 -4.81 16.96 1.38
C THR A 129 -5.71 18.20 1.46
N GLU A 130 -6.07 18.72 0.30
CA GLU A 130 -7.07 19.79 0.19
C GLU A 130 -8.37 19.42 0.92
N GLU A 131 -8.97 20.38 1.64
CA GLU A 131 -10.23 20.17 2.37
C GLU A 131 -11.35 19.62 1.47
N ALA A 132 -11.30 19.94 0.18
CA ALA A 132 -12.23 19.45 -0.82
C ALA A 132 -12.19 17.91 -0.97
N ASN A 133 -11.08 17.24 -0.65
CA ASN A 133 -10.95 15.78 -0.67
C ASN A 133 -11.31 15.14 0.68
N LYS A 134 -11.27 15.86 1.80
CA LYS A 134 -11.53 15.27 3.12
C LYS A 134 -12.98 14.83 3.29
N LEU A 135 -13.17 13.67 3.91
CA LEU A 135 -14.46 13.08 4.22
C LEU A 135 -14.52 12.84 5.74
N TYR A 136 -15.68 13.12 6.34
CA TYR A 136 -15.87 12.95 7.79
C TYR A 136 -17.03 11.96 8.06
N PRO A 137 -16.84 10.65 7.77
CA PRO A 137 -17.81 9.61 8.09
C PRO A 137 -17.90 9.31 9.60
N PHE A 138 -18.71 8.32 9.95
CA PHE A 138 -19.03 7.93 11.33
C PHE A 138 -17.81 7.84 12.24
N THR A 139 -16.80 7.07 11.86
CA THR A 139 -15.63 6.89 12.72
C THR A 139 -14.84 8.17 12.95
N ASN A 140 -14.86 9.14 12.04
CA ASN A 140 -14.23 10.45 12.27
C ASN A 140 -15.01 11.28 13.28
N TYR A 141 -16.32 11.47 13.08
CA TYR A 141 -17.09 12.33 13.97
C TYR A 141 -17.37 11.70 15.34
N THR A 142 -17.25 10.37 15.46
CA THR A 142 -17.23 9.67 16.78
C THR A 142 -15.82 9.49 17.34
N THR A 143 -14.81 10.14 16.74
CA THR A 143 -13.40 10.13 17.18
C THR A 143 -12.82 8.72 17.38
N ARG A 144 -13.24 7.77 16.55
CA ARG A 144 -12.72 6.39 16.51
C ARG A 144 -11.54 6.26 15.55
N ALA A 145 -11.64 6.90 14.39
CA ALA A 145 -10.52 7.03 13.47
C ALA A 145 -9.52 8.04 14.05
N LYS A 146 -8.24 7.67 14.05
CA LYS A 146 -7.15 8.54 14.54
C LYS A 146 -6.75 9.61 13.52
N THR A 147 -7.16 9.43 12.27
CA THR A 147 -6.73 10.19 11.09
C THR A 147 -7.93 10.46 10.19
N GLN A 148 -7.79 11.37 9.22
CA GLN A 148 -8.89 11.75 8.34
C GLN A 148 -9.09 10.75 7.19
N HIS A 149 -10.35 10.52 6.81
CA HIS A 149 -10.65 9.88 5.54
C HIS A 149 -10.53 10.89 4.40
N GLU A 150 -9.94 10.47 3.29
CA GLU A 150 -9.73 11.28 2.09
C GLU A 150 -10.37 10.58 0.90
N LEU A 151 -11.14 11.32 0.11
CA LEU A 151 -11.76 10.84 -1.12
C LEU A 151 -10.71 10.80 -2.25
N VAL A 152 -10.12 9.63 -2.45
CA VAL A 152 -9.11 9.39 -3.50
C VAL A 152 -9.78 9.32 -4.87
N TYR A 153 -10.86 8.55 -4.97
CA TYR A 153 -11.67 8.45 -6.18
C TYR A 153 -13.15 8.63 -5.82
N PRO A 154 -13.89 9.47 -6.56
CA PRO A 154 -13.51 10.16 -7.79
C PRO A 154 -12.63 11.41 -7.59
N GLY A 155 -12.37 11.78 -6.34
CA GLY A 155 -11.64 12.99 -5.97
C GLY A 155 -12.50 14.25 -6.09
N ALA A 156 -12.06 15.33 -5.44
CA ALA A 156 -12.82 16.58 -5.35
C ALA A 156 -13.22 17.16 -6.71
N LYS A 157 -12.29 17.15 -7.68
CA LYS A 157 -12.53 17.74 -9.01
C LYS A 157 -13.67 17.05 -9.76
N ASN A 158 -13.82 15.74 -9.57
CA ASN A 158 -14.85 14.93 -10.23
C ASN A 158 -16.05 14.63 -9.32
N SER A 159 -16.15 15.30 -8.16
CA SER A 159 -17.29 15.19 -7.24
C SER A 159 -18.10 16.47 -7.18
N THR A 160 -19.41 16.36 -7.00
CA THR A 160 -20.28 17.45 -6.51
C THR A 160 -20.40 17.36 -4.98
N PRO A 161 -20.86 18.42 -4.29
CA PRO A 161 -21.21 18.34 -2.87
C PRO A 161 -22.23 17.23 -2.59
N GLU A 162 -23.22 17.06 -3.45
CA GLU A 162 -24.27 16.04 -3.32
C GLU A 162 -23.69 14.62 -3.43
N LEU A 163 -22.81 14.39 -4.40
CA LEU A 163 -22.12 13.11 -4.58
C LEU A 163 -21.24 12.77 -3.37
N LYS A 164 -20.48 13.76 -2.88
CA LYS A 164 -19.60 13.59 -1.72
C LYS A 164 -20.39 13.27 -0.46
N GLU A 165 -21.54 13.93 -0.27
CA GLU A 165 -22.45 13.66 0.84
C GLU A 165 -23.08 12.26 0.75
N ALA A 166 -23.45 11.81 -0.46
CA ALA A 166 -23.94 10.45 -0.68
C ALA A 166 -22.88 9.40 -0.32
N ILE A 167 -21.63 9.58 -0.78
CA ILE A 167 -20.48 8.72 -0.44
C ILE A 167 -20.26 8.70 1.08
N LYS A 168 -20.24 9.87 1.73
CA LYS A 168 -20.09 9.98 3.19
C LYS A 168 -21.16 9.19 3.94
N ASN A 169 -22.42 9.35 3.55
CA ASN A 169 -23.56 8.74 4.23
C ASN A 169 -23.58 7.23 4.03
N GLU A 170 -23.23 6.77 2.83
CA GLU A 170 -23.12 5.34 2.54
C GLU A 170 -21.98 4.68 3.31
N PHE A 171 -20.79 5.29 3.35
CA PHE A 171 -19.67 4.78 4.14
C PHE A 171 -19.99 4.81 5.65
N SER A 172 -20.61 5.89 6.12
CA SER A 172 -21.07 6.00 7.52
C SER A 172 -22.10 4.93 7.88
N LEU A 173 -22.93 4.48 6.93
CA LEU A 173 -23.89 3.40 7.17
C LEU A 173 -23.16 2.08 7.48
N PHE A 174 -22.16 1.73 6.66
CA PHE A 174 -21.31 0.57 6.94
C PHE A 174 -20.66 0.64 8.32
N GLU A 175 -20.02 1.77 8.64
CA GLU A 175 -19.34 1.91 9.92
C GLU A 175 -20.33 1.84 11.09
N LYS A 176 -21.50 2.50 10.97
CA LYS A 176 -22.55 2.40 12.00
C LYS A 176 -23.02 0.96 12.21
N THR A 177 -23.22 0.21 11.13
CA THR A 177 -23.55 -1.21 11.20
C THR A 177 -22.45 -2.02 11.88
N LEU A 178 -21.18 -1.77 11.56
CA LEU A 178 -20.08 -2.48 12.20
C LEU A 178 -19.96 -2.17 13.70
N TYR A 179 -20.33 -0.97 14.12
CA TYR A 179 -20.27 -0.51 15.52
C TYR A 179 -21.62 -0.60 16.26
N SER A 180 -22.65 -1.23 15.69
CA SER A 180 -23.95 -1.44 16.34
C SER A 180 -23.96 -2.69 17.23
N TYR A 181 -25.05 -2.88 17.98
CA TYR A 181 -25.24 -4.06 18.81
C TYR A 181 -25.46 -5.33 17.97
N ASP A 182 -26.13 -5.19 16.83
CA ASP A 182 -26.45 -6.23 15.85
C ASP A 182 -25.41 -6.37 14.72
N TYR A 183 -24.16 -5.96 14.97
CA TYR A 183 -23.10 -5.87 13.96
C TYR A 183 -22.88 -7.17 13.17
N ASN A 184 -23.03 -8.34 13.79
CA ASN A 184 -22.85 -9.66 13.18
C ASN A 184 -24.16 -10.33 12.74
N ASN A 185 -25.30 -9.62 12.78
CA ASN A 185 -26.57 -10.15 12.29
C ASN A 185 -26.47 -10.54 10.81
N GLU A 186 -26.98 -11.72 10.45
CA GLU A 186 -26.86 -12.26 9.09
C GLU A 186 -27.50 -11.35 8.03
N LYS A 187 -28.63 -10.71 8.33
CA LYS A 187 -29.40 -9.92 7.37
C LYS A 187 -28.97 -8.45 7.28
N TYR A 188 -28.52 -7.86 8.37
CA TYR A 188 -28.25 -6.42 8.44
C TYR A 188 -26.82 -6.06 8.86
N GLY A 189 -26.03 -7.05 9.28
CA GLY A 189 -24.68 -6.86 9.81
C GLY A 189 -23.62 -6.56 8.76
N TYR A 190 -22.38 -6.41 9.23
CA TYR A 190 -21.23 -5.95 8.44
C TYR A 190 -20.93 -6.85 7.23
N LYS A 191 -21.28 -8.14 7.29
CA LYS A 191 -21.10 -9.13 6.20
C LYS A 191 -21.84 -8.70 4.92
N ASN A 192 -22.88 -7.86 5.05
CA ASN A 192 -23.60 -7.30 3.91
C ASN A 192 -22.85 -6.16 3.21
N TYR A 193 -21.84 -5.58 3.85
CA TYR A 193 -21.11 -4.40 3.36
C TYR A 193 -19.69 -4.70 2.91
N ILE A 194 -19.00 -5.69 3.49
CA ILE A 194 -17.59 -5.96 3.17
C ILE A 194 -17.42 -7.27 2.40
N ASP A 195 -16.34 -7.35 1.64
CA ASP A 195 -15.73 -8.60 1.22
C ASP A 195 -14.90 -9.13 2.41
N ILE A 196 -15.40 -10.16 3.08
CA ILE A 196 -14.80 -10.67 4.33
C ILE A 196 -13.38 -11.19 4.05
N ASP A 197 -13.19 -11.89 2.94
CA ASP A 197 -11.90 -12.50 2.60
C ASP A 197 -10.87 -11.41 2.31
N SER A 198 -11.27 -10.31 1.66
CA SER A 198 -10.39 -9.13 1.47
C SER A 198 -9.92 -8.52 2.80
N PHE A 199 -10.79 -8.44 3.81
CA PHE A 199 -10.41 -7.93 5.13
C PHE A 199 -9.54 -8.94 5.91
N VAL A 200 -9.80 -10.24 5.77
CA VAL A 200 -8.98 -11.29 6.37
C VAL A 200 -7.56 -11.27 5.80
N ASP A 201 -7.41 -11.23 4.48
CA ASP A 201 -6.10 -11.20 3.82
C ASP A 201 -5.33 -9.91 4.14
N TYR A 202 -6.02 -8.76 4.18
CA TYR A 202 -5.41 -7.49 4.59
C TYR A 202 -4.90 -7.54 6.04
N PHE A 203 -5.68 -8.09 6.96
CA PHE A 203 -5.26 -8.29 8.34
C PHE A 203 -4.01 -9.15 8.40
N LEU A 204 -4.05 -10.34 7.81
CA LEU A 204 -2.97 -11.32 7.91
C LEU A 204 -1.66 -10.78 7.35
N ILE A 205 -1.69 -10.02 6.25
CA ILE A 205 -0.48 -9.45 5.68
C ILE A 205 0.12 -8.36 6.55
N ASN A 206 -0.69 -7.39 6.99
CA ASN A 206 -0.15 -6.31 7.81
C ASN A 206 0.28 -6.82 9.19
N GLU A 207 -0.46 -7.77 9.77
CA GLU A 207 -0.12 -8.39 11.03
C GLU A 207 1.15 -9.26 10.91
N PHE A 208 1.27 -10.09 9.87
CA PHE A 208 2.48 -10.88 9.62
C PHE A 208 3.73 -10.01 9.44
N THR A 209 3.58 -8.90 8.74
CA THR A 209 4.70 -8.00 8.43
C THR A 209 4.95 -6.94 9.52
N CYS A 210 4.11 -6.92 10.56
CA CYS A 210 4.09 -5.88 11.60
C CYS A 210 3.98 -4.45 11.02
N ASN A 211 3.23 -4.26 9.94
CA ASN A 211 2.90 -2.95 9.39
C ASN A 211 1.75 -2.32 10.18
N TYR A 212 2.05 -1.69 11.31
CA TYR A 212 1.03 -1.21 12.26
C TYR A 212 0.56 0.23 12.02
N ASP A 213 1.03 0.87 10.95
CA ASP A 213 0.40 2.08 10.41
C ASP A 213 -0.95 1.74 9.75
N ALA A 214 -1.11 0.51 9.28
CA ALA A 214 -2.36 0.02 8.70
C ALA A 214 -3.53 0.13 9.69
N GLY A 215 -4.61 0.76 9.24
CA GLY A 215 -5.76 1.16 10.07
C GLY A 215 -5.70 2.60 10.58
N ALA A 216 -4.62 3.35 10.30
CA ALA A 216 -4.49 4.76 10.61
C ALA A 216 -3.84 5.59 9.48
N LEU A 217 -2.79 5.09 8.84
CA LEU A 217 -2.07 5.78 7.77
C LEU A 217 -1.94 4.86 6.57
N SER A 218 -1.78 5.44 5.38
CA SER A 218 -1.57 4.68 4.13
C SER A 218 -2.61 3.57 3.91
N THR A 219 -3.82 3.71 4.46
CA THR A 219 -4.82 2.64 4.49
C THR A 219 -5.91 2.91 3.48
N TYR A 220 -6.00 2.08 2.44
CA TYR A 220 -6.97 2.24 1.36
C TYR A 220 -8.14 1.27 1.53
N ILE A 221 -9.34 1.81 1.39
CA ILE A 221 -10.60 1.07 1.34
C ILE A 221 -11.40 1.56 0.15
N TYR A 222 -11.98 0.65 -0.62
CA TYR A 222 -12.79 1.02 -1.78
C TYR A 222 -14.04 0.17 -1.86
N LYS A 223 -15.13 0.77 -2.37
CA LYS A 223 -16.33 0.04 -2.72
C LYS A 223 -16.23 -0.42 -4.16
N ASP A 224 -16.27 -1.72 -4.38
CA ASP A 224 -16.20 -2.32 -5.70
C ASP A 224 -17.58 -2.37 -6.37
N ILE A 225 -17.61 -2.73 -7.66
CA ILE A 225 -18.83 -2.80 -8.48
C ILE A 225 -19.82 -3.88 -8.02
N ASP A 226 -19.38 -4.82 -7.20
CA ASP A 226 -20.22 -5.81 -6.53
C ASP A 226 -20.95 -5.24 -5.29
N GLY A 227 -20.66 -3.99 -4.94
CA GLY A 227 -21.26 -3.28 -3.81
C GLY A 227 -20.60 -3.56 -2.47
N LYS A 228 -19.48 -4.31 -2.43
CA LYS A 228 -18.74 -4.61 -1.20
C LYS A 228 -17.52 -3.71 -1.04
N TYR A 229 -17.18 -3.38 0.21
CA TYR A 229 -15.91 -2.77 0.54
C TYR A 229 -14.79 -3.80 0.55
N LYS A 230 -13.67 -3.42 -0.04
CA LYS A 230 -12.43 -4.19 -0.12
C LYS A 230 -11.27 -3.34 0.37
N MET A 231 -10.30 -3.99 0.99
CA MET A 231 -9.09 -3.35 1.48
C MET A 231 -7.99 -3.45 0.44
N CYS A 232 -7.18 -2.39 0.35
CA CYS A 232 -5.99 -2.36 -0.50
C CYS A 232 -4.78 -1.99 0.35
N VAL A 233 -3.80 -2.87 0.28
CA VAL A 233 -2.46 -2.72 0.85
C VAL A 233 -1.65 -1.62 0.16
N TRP A 234 -0.90 -0.88 0.96
CA TRP A 234 -0.01 0.17 0.52
C TRP A 234 1.11 0.36 1.56
N ASP A 235 2.26 0.88 1.13
CA ASP A 235 3.32 1.42 2.00
C ASP A 235 3.92 0.46 3.03
N PHE A 236 4.74 -0.49 2.56
CA PHE A 236 5.37 -1.53 3.40
C PHE A 236 6.84 -1.21 3.76
N ASN A 237 7.28 0.03 3.60
CA ASN A 237 8.68 0.43 3.81
C ASN A 237 9.12 0.37 5.27
N SER A 238 8.17 0.46 6.21
CA SER A 238 8.41 0.39 7.67
C SER A 238 8.18 -1.00 8.27
N ALA A 239 7.68 -1.94 7.47
CA ALA A 239 7.40 -3.31 7.91
C ALA A 239 8.68 -4.11 8.23
N LEU A 240 8.53 -5.28 8.84
CA LEU A 240 9.63 -6.19 9.25
C LEU A 240 10.70 -5.50 10.11
N ASP A 241 10.25 -4.75 11.11
CA ASP A 241 11.11 -3.99 12.03
C ASP A 241 11.94 -2.88 11.35
N ALA A 242 11.40 -2.21 10.33
CA ALA A 242 12.04 -1.07 9.65
C ALA A 242 11.58 0.32 10.14
N TYR A 243 10.78 0.39 11.22
CA TYR A 243 10.38 1.66 11.85
C TYR A 243 11.57 2.38 12.46
N GLN A 244 11.81 3.64 12.07
CA GLN A 244 12.98 4.40 12.54
C GLN A 244 12.95 4.65 14.05
N GLU A 245 11.81 5.06 14.58
CA GLU A 245 11.70 5.58 15.96
C GLU A 245 11.61 4.47 17.02
N SER A 246 11.23 3.25 16.64
CA SER A 246 10.97 2.19 17.63
C SER A 246 11.08 0.79 17.04
N ALA A 247 11.62 -0.13 17.84
CA ALA A 247 11.59 -1.55 17.54
C ALA A 247 10.16 -2.10 17.51
N MET A 248 9.90 -3.00 16.57
CA MET A 248 8.67 -3.77 16.46
C MET A 248 8.89 -5.16 17.06
N PRO A 249 8.29 -5.44 18.22
CA PRO A 249 8.28 -6.78 18.78
C PRO A 249 7.57 -7.76 17.82
N THR A 250 8.08 -8.98 17.76
CA THR A 250 7.51 -10.05 16.94
C THR A 250 6.44 -10.86 17.67
N ASP A 251 6.23 -10.58 18.96
CA ASP A 251 5.54 -11.42 19.95
C ASP A 251 4.19 -10.86 20.44
N ASP A 252 3.54 -10.04 19.61
CA ASP A 252 2.24 -9.44 19.94
C ASP A 252 1.32 -9.33 18.70
N PHE A 253 0.01 -9.31 18.94
CA PHE A 253 -1.00 -8.95 17.95
C PHE A 253 -1.51 -7.53 18.20
N ARG A 254 -1.43 -6.64 17.21
CA ARG A 254 -1.84 -5.23 17.41
C ARG A 254 -3.00 -4.79 16.53
N LEU A 255 -3.05 -5.27 15.29
CA LEU A 255 -4.00 -4.78 14.29
C LEU A 255 -5.42 -5.26 14.61
N ASN A 256 -5.56 -6.32 15.44
CA ASN A 256 -6.84 -6.81 15.94
C ASN A 256 -7.56 -5.80 16.83
N SER A 257 -6.83 -4.85 17.42
CA SER A 257 -7.39 -3.71 18.17
C SER A 257 -7.48 -2.43 17.33
N GLY A 258 -7.18 -2.51 16.03
CA GLY A 258 -7.22 -1.41 15.08
C GLY A 258 -8.64 -1.01 14.68
N LEU A 259 -8.72 0.11 13.93
CA LEU A 259 -9.98 0.60 13.37
C LEU A 259 -10.65 -0.50 12.55
N TRP A 260 -11.98 -0.64 12.71
CA TRP A 260 -12.83 -1.72 12.18
C TRP A 260 -12.52 -3.12 12.74
N TYR A 261 -11.25 -3.55 12.75
CA TYR A 261 -10.82 -4.88 13.20
C TYR A 261 -11.21 -5.18 14.65
N GLN A 262 -11.18 -4.20 15.55
CA GLN A 262 -11.63 -4.40 16.92
C GLN A 262 -13.07 -4.92 17.03
N MET A 263 -13.95 -4.57 16.08
CA MET A 263 -15.33 -5.08 16.03
C MET A 263 -15.40 -6.38 15.24
N LEU A 264 -14.64 -6.51 14.15
CA LEU A 264 -14.62 -7.74 13.36
C LEU A 264 -14.16 -8.95 14.20
N PHE A 265 -13.13 -8.79 15.03
CA PHE A 265 -12.66 -9.84 15.95
C PHE A 265 -13.61 -10.14 17.12
N MET A 266 -14.70 -9.37 17.29
CA MET A 266 -15.77 -9.76 18.21
C MET A 266 -16.67 -10.85 17.62
N ASP A 267 -16.72 -10.98 16.28
CA ASP A 267 -17.41 -12.08 15.60
C ASP A 267 -16.50 -13.31 15.52
N SER A 268 -16.97 -14.43 16.07
CA SER A 268 -16.22 -15.69 16.01
C SER A 268 -16.05 -16.20 14.58
N ASP A 269 -17.01 -15.97 13.68
CA ASP A 269 -16.87 -16.38 12.27
C ASP A 269 -15.72 -15.65 11.57
N PHE A 270 -15.57 -14.34 11.80
CA PHE A 270 -14.44 -13.58 11.26
C PHE A 270 -13.10 -14.09 11.83
N THR A 271 -13.06 -14.30 13.15
CA THR A 271 -11.86 -14.80 13.83
C THR A 271 -11.43 -16.17 13.30
N ASP A 272 -12.40 -17.06 13.08
CA ASP A 272 -12.17 -18.42 12.57
C ASP A 272 -11.67 -18.40 11.12
N ARG A 273 -12.17 -17.47 10.31
CA ARG A 273 -11.68 -17.25 8.95
C ARG A 273 -10.23 -16.77 8.96
N VAL A 274 -9.85 -15.84 9.85
CA VAL A 274 -8.46 -15.40 9.99
C VAL A 274 -7.54 -16.57 10.34
N ILE A 275 -7.91 -17.36 11.34
CA ILE A 275 -7.12 -18.52 11.78
C ILE A 275 -7.00 -19.57 10.67
N THR A 276 -8.12 -19.89 10.01
CA THR A 276 -8.14 -20.87 8.90
C THR A 276 -7.29 -20.39 7.73
N ARG A 277 -7.44 -19.12 7.34
CA ARG A 277 -6.70 -18.53 6.24
C ARG A 277 -5.21 -18.45 6.53
N TYR A 278 -4.82 -18.13 7.78
CA TYR A 278 -3.41 -18.20 8.19
C TYR A 278 -2.84 -19.60 8.00
N ALA A 279 -3.55 -20.64 8.44
CA ALA A 279 -3.11 -22.03 8.29
C ALA A 279 -2.98 -22.48 6.81
N GLU A 280 -3.78 -21.91 5.90
CA GLU A 280 -3.64 -22.10 4.45
C GLU A 280 -2.39 -21.40 3.90
N LEU A 281 -2.19 -20.13 4.25
CA LEU A 281 -1.04 -19.34 3.80
C LEU A 281 0.28 -19.91 4.32
N ARG A 282 0.31 -20.44 5.54
CA ARG A 282 1.49 -21.10 6.13
C ARG A 282 1.95 -22.34 5.36
N LYS A 283 1.07 -23.00 4.63
CA LYS A 283 1.43 -24.12 3.74
C LYS A 283 1.99 -23.67 2.39
N THR A 284 1.97 -22.37 2.12
CA THR A 284 2.32 -21.79 0.82
C THR A 284 3.24 -20.57 1.00
N VAL A 285 2.71 -19.36 0.81
CA VAL A 285 3.47 -18.12 0.69
C VAL A 285 3.95 -17.54 2.01
N PHE A 286 3.43 -18.00 3.15
CA PHE A 286 3.94 -17.67 4.48
C PHE A 286 4.92 -18.72 5.02
N SER A 287 5.37 -19.66 4.20
CA SER A 287 6.43 -20.61 4.59
C SER A 287 7.81 -19.96 4.52
N GLU A 288 8.69 -20.33 5.45
CA GLU A 288 10.09 -19.91 5.44
C GLU A 288 10.78 -20.30 4.12
N GLU A 289 10.48 -21.49 3.59
CA GLU A 289 11.01 -21.97 2.31
C GLU A 289 10.65 -21.02 1.16
N TYR A 290 9.36 -20.67 1.02
CA TYR A 290 8.92 -19.73 -0.01
C TYR A 290 9.52 -18.34 0.18
N LEU A 291 9.47 -17.82 1.41
CA LEU A 291 9.92 -16.46 1.71
C LEU A 291 11.43 -16.28 1.52
N PHE A 292 12.22 -17.23 2.03
CA PHE A 292 13.68 -17.16 1.92
C PHE A 292 14.12 -17.45 0.48
N GLY A 293 13.47 -18.40 -0.20
CA GLY A 293 13.68 -18.63 -1.63
C GLY A 293 13.39 -17.37 -2.45
N PHE A 294 12.28 -16.69 -2.20
CA PHE A 294 11.94 -15.45 -2.91
C PHE A 294 12.95 -14.32 -2.65
N ILE A 295 13.44 -14.19 -1.42
CA ILE A 295 14.51 -13.24 -1.07
C ILE A 295 15.77 -13.55 -1.88
N ASP A 296 16.18 -14.82 -1.90
CA ASP A 296 17.42 -15.26 -2.56
C ASP A 296 17.31 -15.12 -4.10
N ASP A 297 16.18 -15.50 -4.68
CA ASP A 297 15.87 -15.32 -6.11
C ASP A 297 15.86 -13.83 -6.50
N THR A 298 15.36 -12.96 -5.62
CA THR A 298 15.36 -11.50 -5.86
C THR A 298 16.79 -10.95 -5.87
N ILE A 299 17.64 -11.40 -4.94
CA ILE A 299 19.06 -11.03 -4.90
C ILE A 299 19.77 -11.50 -6.16
N GLU A 300 19.53 -12.73 -6.60
CA GLU A 300 20.09 -13.27 -7.85
C GLU A 300 19.63 -12.46 -9.07
N TYR A 301 18.33 -12.15 -9.16
CA TYR A 301 17.76 -11.34 -10.24
C TYR A 301 18.40 -9.95 -10.33
N LEU A 302 18.65 -9.30 -9.20
CA LEU A 302 19.28 -7.98 -9.17
C LEU A 302 20.77 -8.04 -9.55
N GLY A 303 21.46 -9.12 -9.17
CA GLY A 303 22.85 -9.39 -9.52
C GLY A 303 23.76 -8.16 -9.35
N ALA A 304 24.52 -7.82 -10.39
CA ALA A 304 25.50 -6.73 -10.36
C ALA A 304 24.90 -5.33 -10.10
N ALA A 305 23.58 -5.14 -10.19
CA ALA A 305 22.94 -3.88 -9.81
C ALA A 305 23.09 -3.61 -8.31
N MET A 306 23.13 -4.67 -7.48
CA MET A 306 23.37 -4.53 -6.03
C MET A 306 24.75 -3.97 -5.74
N ASP A 307 25.78 -4.43 -6.44
CA ASP A 307 27.17 -3.96 -6.27
C ASP A 307 27.30 -2.49 -6.64
N ARG A 308 26.75 -2.08 -7.80
CA ARG A 308 26.74 -0.66 -8.21
C ARG A 308 25.97 0.21 -7.22
N ASN A 309 24.86 -0.31 -6.71
CA ASN A 309 24.07 0.36 -5.69
C ASN A 309 24.85 0.50 -4.36
N TYR A 310 25.63 -0.52 -3.97
CA TYR A 310 26.52 -0.44 -2.82
C TYR A 310 27.64 0.59 -3.01
N GLU A 311 28.27 0.62 -4.19
CA GLU A 311 29.33 1.59 -4.48
C GLU A 311 28.81 3.03 -4.32
N ARG A 312 27.57 3.28 -4.75
CA ARG A 312 26.94 4.60 -4.66
C ARG A 312 26.53 5.00 -3.25
N TRP A 313 26.01 4.06 -2.46
CA TRP A 313 25.24 4.36 -1.24
C TRP A 313 25.69 3.57 -0.01
N GLY A 314 26.68 2.68 -0.12
CA GLY A 314 27.15 1.82 0.97
C GLY A 314 27.64 2.60 2.21
N TYR A 315 28.02 3.87 2.03
CA TYR A 315 28.35 4.77 3.15
C TYR A 315 27.20 4.91 4.17
N THR A 316 25.95 4.63 3.79
CA THR A 316 24.78 4.78 4.67
C THR A 316 24.69 3.74 5.79
N PHE A 317 25.51 2.68 5.71
CA PHE A 317 25.66 1.68 6.77
C PHE A 317 26.64 2.10 7.88
N ASN A 318 27.40 3.18 7.66
CA ASN A 318 28.29 3.73 8.68
C ASN A 318 27.46 4.32 9.83
N GLN A 319 27.97 4.14 11.06
CA GLN A 319 27.31 4.56 12.30
C GLN A 319 26.89 6.04 12.31
N GLU A 320 27.64 6.93 11.67
CA GLU A 320 27.30 8.36 11.57
C GLU A 320 26.00 8.64 10.79
N TYR A 321 25.51 7.67 10.02
CA TYR A 321 24.25 7.74 9.29
C TYR A 321 23.18 6.82 9.88
N ASP A 322 23.34 6.29 11.11
CA ASP A 322 22.31 5.50 11.77
C ASP A 322 20.99 6.30 11.89
N LEU A 323 19.86 5.62 11.63
CA LEU A 323 18.51 6.21 11.61
C LEU A 323 17.53 5.39 12.44
N MET A 324 17.82 4.10 12.67
CA MET A 324 16.96 3.26 13.49
C MET A 324 17.36 3.37 14.96
N HIS A 325 16.35 3.40 15.81
CA HIS A 325 16.47 3.42 17.25
C HIS A 325 15.82 2.17 17.86
N PRO A 326 16.48 1.48 18.81
CA PRO A 326 17.86 1.74 19.27
C PRO A 326 18.92 1.39 18.21
N THR A 327 20.14 1.91 18.39
CA THR A 327 21.20 1.95 17.36
C THR A 327 21.63 0.57 16.85
N GLU A 328 21.58 -0.45 17.70
CA GLU A 328 21.87 -1.86 17.39
C GLU A 328 20.99 -2.47 16.30
N ARG A 329 19.86 -1.83 15.97
CA ARG A 329 19.01 -2.26 14.84
C ARG A 329 19.60 -1.92 13.49
N ASN A 330 20.54 -0.98 13.39
CA ASN A 330 21.11 -0.58 12.10
C ASN A 330 22.08 -1.67 11.62
N PRO A 331 21.80 -2.33 10.48
CA PRO A 331 22.74 -3.26 9.90
C PRO A 331 23.99 -2.51 9.42
N ARG A 332 25.10 -3.23 9.26
CA ARG A 332 26.40 -2.68 8.85
C ARG A 332 26.78 -3.04 7.42
N ASP A 333 26.05 -3.95 6.80
CA ASP A 333 26.10 -4.25 5.38
C ASP A 333 24.79 -4.92 4.90
N TYR A 334 24.75 -5.31 3.62
CA TYR A 334 23.58 -5.97 3.06
C TYR A 334 23.33 -7.37 3.63
N ASP A 335 24.38 -8.14 3.91
CA ASP A 335 24.24 -9.52 4.38
C ASP A 335 23.65 -9.53 5.79
N GLU A 336 24.11 -8.63 6.65
CA GLU A 336 23.52 -8.41 7.96
C GLU A 336 22.05 -7.99 7.85
N ALA A 337 21.73 -7.08 6.93
CA ALA A 337 20.36 -6.63 6.72
C ALA A 337 19.42 -7.75 6.24
N ILE A 338 19.88 -8.60 5.33
CA ILE A 338 19.14 -9.78 4.85
C ILE A 338 18.97 -10.79 6.00
N SER A 339 20.03 -11.02 6.80
CA SER A 339 19.99 -11.91 7.94
C SER A 339 19.00 -11.43 9.01
N GLN A 340 18.99 -10.13 9.32
CA GLN A 340 18.04 -9.53 10.26
C GLN A 340 16.59 -9.70 9.78
N MET A 341 16.32 -9.51 8.48
CA MET A 341 15.00 -9.74 7.91
C MET A 341 14.56 -11.21 8.01
N LYS A 342 15.44 -12.16 7.67
CA LYS A 342 15.13 -13.61 7.76
C LYS A 342 14.91 -14.05 9.23
N ASP A 343 15.70 -13.50 10.16
CA ASP A 343 15.53 -13.74 11.60
C ASP A 343 14.19 -13.18 12.12
N PHE A 344 13.82 -11.96 11.71
CA PHE A 344 12.50 -11.39 12.04
C PHE A 344 11.36 -12.28 11.55
N ILE A 345 11.40 -12.69 10.28
CA ILE A 345 10.38 -13.57 9.67
C ILE A 345 10.28 -14.88 10.46
N THR A 346 11.42 -15.50 10.79
CA THR A 346 11.46 -16.75 11.57
C THR A 346 10.79 -16.57 12.93
N LYS A 347 11.14 -15.52 13.67
CA LYS A 347 10.57 -15.23 14.98
C LYS A 347 9.08 -14.92 14.91
N ARG A 348 8.66 -14.15 13.90
CA ARG A 348 7.26 -13.77 13.71
C ARG A 348 6.39 -14.97 13.35
N ILE A 349 6.87 -15.83 12.47
CA ILE A 349 6.23 -17.10 12.14
C ILE A 349 6.07 -17.97 13.38
N ALA A 350 7.15 -18.18 14.15
CA ALA A 350 7.10 -19.01 15.34
C ALA A 350 6.07 -18.49 16.36
N PHE A 351 6.04 -17.17 16.57
CA PHE A 351 5.03 -16.54 17.43
C PHE A 351 3.62 -16.75 16.91
N MET A 352 3.36 -16.45 15.63
CA MET A 352 2.02 -16.56 15.07
C MET A 352 1.54 -18.03 15.05
N ASP A 353 2.40 -19.00 14.77
CA ASP A 353 2.07 -20.43 14.83
C ASP A 353 1.64 -20.85 16.24
N GLU A 354 2.32 -20.36 17.28
CA GLU A 354 1.97 -20.66 18.67
C GLU A 354 0.72 -19.91 19.16
N ASN A 355 0.46 -18.70 18.64
CA ASN A 355 -0.48 -17.76 19.26
C ASN A 355 -1.70 -17.38 18.40
N ILE A 356 -1.81 -17.78 17.13
CA ILE A 356 -2.91 -17.34 16.24
C ILE A 356 -4.30 -17.66 16.82
N GLU A 357 -4.46 -18.79 17.49
CA GLU A 357 -5.71 -19.21 18.15
C GLU A 357 -6.09 -18.29 19.33
N SER A 358 -5.12 -17.59 19.93
CA SER A 358 -5.38 -16.62 21.01
C SER A 358 -6.28 -15.47 20.56
N LEU A 359 -6.42 -15.22 19.25
CA LEU A 359 -7.33 -14.22 18.71
C LEU A 359 -8.80 -14.50 19.08
N ARG A 360 -9.18 -15.77 19.32
CA ARG A 360 -10.53 -16.17 19.80
C ARG A 360 -10.92 -15.53 21.14
N GLN A 361 -9.94 -15.06 21.92
CA GLN A 361 -10.22 -14.33 23.15
C GLN A 361 -11.01 -13.05 22.90
N ASN A 362 -10.98 -12.50 21.68
CA ASN A 362 -11.67 -11.26 21.32
C ASN A 362 -13.17 -11.47 21.07
N SER A 363 -13.56 -12.66 20.63
CA SER A 363 -14.95 -13.07 20.43
C SER A 363 -15.54 -13.83 21.63
N ALA A 364 -14.77 -14.00 22.71
CA ALA A 364 -15.24 -14.68 23.92
C ALA A 364 -16.50 -14.02 24.49
N GLU A 365 -17.46 -14.83 24.94
CA GLU A 365 -18.76 -14.35 25.45
C GLU A 365 -18.60 -13.28 26.53
N SER A 366 -17.61 -13.42 27.42
CA SER A 366 -17.32 -12.43 28.47
C SER A 366 -16.92 -11.04 27.94
N LYS A 367 -16.35 -10.95 26.73
CA LYS A 367 -16.03 -9.68 26.05
C LYS A 367 -17.20 -9.16 25.21
N THR A 368 -17.99 -10.06 24.62
CA THR A 368 -19.02 -9.71 23.63
C THR A 368 -20.44 -9.65 24.19
N LYS A 369 -20.65 -10.07 25.45
CA LYS A 369 -21.96 -10.11 26.13
C LYS A 369 -22.84 -8.87 25.91
N LYS A 370 -22.25 -7.68 26.06
CA LYS A 370 -22.98 -6.41 25.88
C LYS A 370 -23.53 -6.18 24.47
N TYR A 371 -22.99 -6.88 23.47
CA TYR A 371 -23.44 -6.83 22.07
C TYR A 371 -24.52 -7.87 21.79
N ASN A 372 -24.45 -9.04 22.43
CA ASN A 372 -25.36 -10.17 22.18
C ASN A 372 -26.67 -10.11 22.97
N GLU A 373 -26.74 -9.41 24.12
CA GLU A 373 -27.96 -9.35 24.95
C GLU A 373 -29.07 -8.45 24.39
N VAL A 374 -28.81 -7.66 23.33
CA VAL A 374 -29.77 -6.70 22.76
C VAL A 374 -30.44 -7.24 21.49
N SER A 375 -29.99 -8.40 21.00
CA SER A 375 -30.34 -8.94 19.68
C SER A 375 -31.41 -10.04 19.66
N ASP A 376 -32.07 -10.31 20.80
CA ASP A 376 -33.21 -11.24 20.90
C ASP A 376 -34.57 -10.52 20.89
#